data_AF-A0A931A5B9-F1
#
_entry.id   AF-A0A931A5B9-F1
#
_cell.length_a   1.000
_cell.length_b   1.000
_cell.length_c   1.000
_cell.angle_alpha   90.00
_cell.angle_beta   90.00
_cell.angle_gamma   90.00
#
_symmetry.space_group_name_H-M   'P 1'
#
loop_
_entity.id
_entity.type
_entity.pdbx_description
1 polymer ?
#
loop_
_entity_poly.entity_id
_entity_poly.type
_entity_poly.pdbx_seq_one_letter_code
_entity_poly.pdbx_strand_id
1 'polypeptide(L)'
;MASEVNANPGPVLFWCGVAVAEFGAIRPGFGYPWRPSAYAAAALLIAMGLIIVKAADHLRTEQARQRLRLGGYLAGALLVAHQFSSTAYVTELSRAGSLILYAMAAVMAVLSHQVPGPTRPSLLIATGLDPAALRTRLAAPESADTVAVYRTAQATDELRDLEARYRLILVVGEEHDPRVKERLSASGLSREIPDIAEREVVVAGPPQFKRYVRGALSRLAIPRSQIHFKSAQKV
;
A
#
# COMPACT_ATOMS: atom_id res chain seq x y z
N MET A 1 23.67 2.48 11.26
CA MET A 1 23.98 2.80 9.85
C MET A 1 23.46 1.65 8.98
N ALA A 2 23.00 1.97 7.78
CA ALA A 2 22.31 1.11 6.80
C ALA A 2 20.83 0.79 7.12
N SER A 3 19.96 1.78 6.86
CA SER A 3 18.60 1.51 6.43
C SER A 3 18.70 1.13 4.95
N GLU A 4 18.58 -0.16 4.64
CA GLU A 4 18.41 -0.60 3.25
C GLU A 4 17.11 0.00 2.74
N VAL A 5 17.26 1.03 1.90
CA VAL A 5 16.20 1.55 1.05
C VAL A 5 15.73 0.37 0.21
N ASN A 6 14.57 -0.17 0.55
CA ASN A 6 13.87 -1.18 -0.23
C ASN A 6 13.38 -0.52 -1.53
N ALA A 7 14.32 -0.21 -2.41
CA ALA A 7 14.08 0.38 -3.71
C ALA A 7 13.40 -0.70 -4.55
N ASN A 8 12.08 -0.68 -4.61
CA ASN A 8 11.29 -1.57 -5.44
C ASN A 8 11.82 -1.50 -6.88
N PRO A 9 12.54 -2.53 -7.37
CA PRO A 9 13.29 -2.45 -8.63
C PRO A 9 12.39 -2.61 -9.86
N GLY A 10 11.11 -2.93 -9.65
CA GLY A 10 10.12 -3.18 -10.70
C GLY A 10 10.07 -2.14 -11.82
N PRO A 11 10.04 -0.82 -11.54
CA PRO A 11 9.99 0.21 -12.57
C PRO A 11 11.23 0.26 -13.46
N VAL A 12 12.41 0.07 -12.87
CA VAL A 12 13.68 0.11 -13.60
C VAL A 12 13.81 -1.14 -14.49
N LEU A 13 13.46 -2.30 -13.94
CA LEU A 13 13.48 -3.57 -14.70
C LEU A 13 12.51 -3.55 -15.88
N PHE A 14 11.33 -2.93 -15.73
CA PHE A 14 10.38 -2.75 -16.82
C PHE A 14 11.00 -1.92 -17.97
N TRP A 15 11.57 -0.75 -17.68
CA TRP A 15 12.17 0.10 -18.70
C TRP A 15 13.44 -0.50 -19.32
N CYS A 16 14.20 -1.31 -18.57
CA CYS A 16 15.26 -2.14 -19.16
C CYS A 16 14.70 -3.15 -20.16
N GLY A 17 13.57 -3.79 -19.86
CA GLY A 17 12.87 -4.68 -20.79
C GLY A 17 12.39 -3.96 -22.06
N VAL A 18 11.79 -2.77 -21.92
CA VAL A 18 11.39 -1.92 -23.05
C VAL A 18 12.61 -1.53 -23.88
N ALA A 19 13.73 -1.17 -23.26
CA ALA A 19 14.96 -0.85 -23.97
C ALA A 19 15.48 -2.01 -24.81
N VAL A 20 15.54 -3.22 -24.23
CA VAL A 20 15.97 -4.42 -24.96
C VAL A 20 15.04 -4.73 -26.13
N ALA A 21 13.72 -4.54 -25.97
CA ALA A 21 12.75 -4.74 -27.03
C ALA A 21 12.92 -3.71 -28.17
N GLU A 22 13.05 -2.42 -27.85
CA GLU A 22 13.25 -1.34 -28.83
C GLU A 22 14.57 -1.51 -29.59
N PHE A 23 15.70 -1.69 -28.90
CA PHE A 23 16.99 -1.90 -29.56
C PHE A 23 17.05 -3.22 -30.33
N GLY A 24 16.34 -4.25 -29.88
CA GLY A 24 16.20 -5.52 -30.58
C GLY A 24 15.39 -5.43 -31.87
N ALA A 25 14.38 -4.55 -31.92
CA ALA A 25 13.56 -4.30 -33.11
C ALA A 25 14.32 -3.54 -34.21
N ILE A 26 15.33 -2.73 -33.85
CA ILE A 26 16.16 -1.97 -34.79
C ILE A 26 17.33 -2.83 -35.33
N ARG A 27 17.19 -4.16 -35.46
CA ARG A 27 18.26 -4.97 -36.06
C ARG A 27 18.40 -4.65 -37.56
N PRO A 28 19.61 -4.31 -38.07
CA PRO A 28 19.83 -4.20 -39.49
C PRO A 28 19.73 -5.60 -40.12
N GLY A 29 18.69 -5.84 -40.91
CA GLY A 29 18.65 -6.96 -41.85
C GLY A 29 19.63 -6.70 -43.01
N PHE A 30 20.20 -7.77 -43.57
CA PHE A 30 21.02 -7.69 -44.78
C PHE A 30 20.24 -6.94 -45.88
N GLY A 31 20.68 -5.73 -46.22
CA GLY A 31 20.10 -4.91 -47.30
C GLY A 31 19.39 -3.60 -46.90
N TYR A 32 19.32 -3.23 -45.61
CA TYR A 32 18.73 -1.94 -45.18
C TYR A 32 19.77 -0.92 -44.70
N PRO A 33 19.68 0.36 -45.13
CA PRO A 33 20.61 1.40 -44.69
C PRO A 33 20.39 1.75 -43.21
N TRP A 34 21.49 1.86 -42.47
CA TRP A 34 21.49 2.31 -41.07
C TRP A 34 20.79 3.66 -40.93
N ARG A 35 19.76 3.72 -40.08
CA ARG A 35 19.07 4.97 -39.72
C ARG A 35 19.44 5.37 -38.29
N PRO A 36 20.50 6.17 -38.09
CA PRO A 36 20.94 6.57 -36.74
C PRO A 36 19.88 7.35 -35.96
N SER A 37 18.93 7.98 -36.66
CA SER A 37 17.79 8.67 -36.05
C SER A 37 16.85 7.74 -35.26
N ALA A 38 16.72 6.47 -35.65
CA ALA A 38 15.86 5.51 -34.95
C ALA A 38 16.43 5.15 -33.57
N TYR A 39 17.74 4.93 -33.48
CA TYR A 39 18.42 4.68 -32.20
C TYR A 39 18.39 5.91 -31.29
N ALA A 40 18.53 7.11 -31.85
CA ALA A 40 18.43 8.36 -31.10
C ALA A 40 17.02 8.55 -30.51
N ALA A 41 15.97 8.22 -31.27
CA ALA A 41 14.59 8.31 -30.80
C ALA A 41 14.30 7.27 -29.68
N ALA A 42 14.75 6.03 -29.84
CA ALA A 42 14.63 4.99 -28.82
C ALA A 42 15.36 5.37 -27.53
N ALA A 43 16.60 5.88 -27.64
CA ALA A 43 17.37 6.35 -26.49
C ALA A 43 16.69 7.52 -25.75
N LEU A 44 16.12 8.49 -26.47
CA LEU A 44 15.37 9.60 -25.88
C LEU A 44 14.12 9.14 -25.14
N LEU A 45 13.41 8.13 -25.66
CA LEU A 45 12.21 7.59 -25.04
C LEU A 45 12.51 6.80 -23.77
N ILE A 46 13.58 6.00 -23.77
CA ILE A 46 14.07 5.30 -22.56
C ILE A 46 14.52 6.32 -21.52
N ALA A 47 15.26 7.36 -21.93
CA ALA A 47 15.66 8.44 -21.05
C ALA A 47 14.44 9.15 -20.44
N MET A 48 13.41 9.43 -21.25
CA MET A 48 12.14 9.99 -20.77
C MET A 48 11.46 9.07 -19.74
N GLY A 49 11.39 7.76 -20.00
CA GLY A 49 10.84 6.78 -19.07
C GLY A 49 11.58 6.74 -17.72
N LEU A 50 12.91 6.75 -17.75
CA LEU A 50 13.76 6.81 -16.55
C LEU A 50 13.61 8.13 -15.81
N ILE A 51 13.48 9.25 -16.52
CA ILE A 51 13.21 10.57 -15.93
C ILE A 51 11.84 10.58 -15.27
N ILE A 52 10.81 9.99 -15.88
CA ILE A 52 9.46 9.88 -15.30
C ILE A 52 9.49 9.06 -14.00
N VAL A 53 10.20 7.93 -13.97
CA VAL A 53 10.36 7.11 -12.76
C VAL A 53 11.06 7.91 -11.67
N LYS A 54 12.17 8.60 -11.99
CA LYS A 54 12.94 9.40 -11.04
C LYS A 54 12.18 10.64 -10.56
N ALA A 55 11.37 11.26 -11.43
CA ALA A 55 10.51 12.39 -11.10
C ALA A 55 9.35 11.97 -10.20
N ALA A 56 8.84 10.74 -10.34
CA ALA A 56 7.82 10.20 -9.46
C ALA A 56 8.30 10.16 -8.00
N ASP A 57 9.59 9.91 -7.76
CA ASP A 57 10.18 9.88 -6.42
C ASP A 57 10.18 11.27 -5.76
N HIS A 58 10.20 12.35 -6.56
CA HIS A 58 10.14 13.74 -6.06
C HIS A 58 8.71 14.21 -5.71
N LEU A 59 7.66 13.45 -6.04
CA LEU A 59 6.30 13.83 -5.70
C LEU A 59 5.98 13.52 -4.23
N ARG A 60 5.45 14.51 -3.50
CA ARG A 60 5.12 14.39 -2.06
C ARG A 60 3.92 13.47 -1.78
N THR A 61 3.02 13.30 -2.73
CA THR A 61 1.80 12.50 -2.56
C THR A 61 1.91 11.17 -3.30
N GLU A 62 1.65 10.07 -2.58
CA GLU A 62 1.79 8.71 -3.12
C GLU A 62 0.86 8.47 -4.32
N GLN A 63 -0.33 9.07 -4.30
CA GLN A 63 -1.28 9.00 -5.42
C GLN A 63 -0.74 9.67 -6.69
N ALA A 64 0.02 10.76 -6.57
CA ALA A 64 0.59 11.47 -7.72
C ALA A 64 1.78 10.69 -8.29
N ARG A 65 2.65 10.16 -7.41
CA ARG A 65 3.74 9.24 -7.77
C ARG A 65 3.21 8.03 -8.54
N GLN A 66 2.10 7.45 -8.08
CA GLN A 66 1.48 6.28 -8.67
C GLN A 66 0.83 6.58 -10.04
N ARG A 67 0.10 7.69 -10.18
CA ARG A 67 -0.48 8.11 -11.47
C ARG A 67 0.60 8.34 -12.52
N LEU A 68 1.72 8.95 -12.11
CA LEU A 68 2.83 9.22 -13.01
C LEU A 68 3.53 7.92 -13.46
N ARG A 69 3.73 6.96 -12.54
CA ARG A 69 4.28 5.62 -12.87
C ARG A 69 3.35 4.82 -13.80
N LEU A 70 2.04 4.84 -13.54
CA LEU A 70 1.03 4.22 -14.41
C LEU A 70 1.01 4.83 -15.82
N GLY A 71 1.06 6.16 -15.90
CA GLY A 71 1.17 6.86 -17.18
C GLY A 71 2.44 6.47 -17.95
N GLY A 72 3.58 6.34 -17.25
CA GLY A 72 4.83 5.88 -17.83
C GLY A 72 4.76 4.45 -18.38
N TYR A 73 4.20 3.51 -17.63
CA TYR A 73 4.04 2.12 -18.09
C TYR A 73 3.07 1.99 -19.27
N LEU A 74 1.95 2.71 -19.22
CA LEU A 74 0.97 2.72 -20.31
C LEU A 74 1.56 3.33 -21.58
N ALA A 75 2.32 4.42 -21.46
CA ALA A 75 3.03 5.02 -22.59
C ALA A 75 4.09 4.06 -23.17
N GLY A 76 4.87 3.39 -22.33
CA GLY A 76 5.84 2.38 -22.77
C GLY A 76 5.17 1.20 -23.50
N ALA A 77 4.06 0.68 -22.96
CA ALA A 77 3.30 -0.41 -23.58
C ALA A 77 2.68 0.00 -24.93
N LEU A 78 2.11 1.21 -25.01
CA LEU A 78 1.54 1.75 -26.26
C LEU A 78 2.59 2.03 -27.33
N LEU A 79 3.78 2.49 -26.93
CA LEU A 79 4.89 2.74 -27.85
C LEU A 79 5.36 1.44 -28.51
N VAL A 80 5.57 0.39 -27.72
CA VAL A 80 5.95 -0.92 -28.26
C VAL A 80 4.82 -1.48 -29.13
N ALA A 81 3.55 -1.28 -28.75
CA ALA A 81 2.40 -1.69 -29.57
C ALA A 81 2.37 -0.96 -30.92
N HIS A 82 2.72 0.33 -30.94
CA HIS A 82 2.80 1.13 -32.15
C HIS A 82 3.93 0.67 -33.09
N GLN A 83 5.13 0.39 -32.56
CA GLN A 83 6.26 -0.10 -33.36
C GLN A 83 5.91 -1.39 -34.10
N PHE A 84 5.34 -2.39 -33.40
CA PHE A 84 4.97 -3.67 -34.00
C PHE A 84 3.77 -3.60 -34.95
N SER A 85 2.85 -2.64 -34.76
CA SER A 85 1.76 -2.37 -35.71
C SER A 85 2.27 -1.73 -37.01
N SER A 86 3.38 -1.00 -36.96
CA SER A 86 3.93 -0.26 -38.11
C SER A 86 4.94 -1.08 -38.94
N THR A 87 5.53 -2.12 -38.35
CA THR A 87 6.46 -3.02 -39.07
C THR A 87 5.69 -4.04 -39.90
N ALA A 88 5.68 -3.87 -41.23
CA ALA A 88 4.98 -4.73 -42.19
C ALA A 88 5.51 -6.18 -42.35
N TYR A 89 6.44 -6.63 -41.50
CA TYR A 89 7.15 -7.92 -41.63
C TYR A 89 7.24 -8.69 -40.31
N VAL A 90 6.10 -9.16 -39.81
CA VAL A 90 6.05 -9.96 -38.57
C VAL A 90 5.46 -11.33 -38.93
N THR A 91 6.29 -12.38 -38.93
CA THR A 91 5.83 -13.78 -39.10
C THR A 91 4.95 -14.19 -37.92
N GLU A 92 3.94 -15.05 -38.15
CA GLU A 92 2.98 -15.55 -37.15
C GLU A 92 3.60 -15.91 -35.78
N LEU A 93 4.80 -16.50 -35.78
CA LEU A 93 5.52 -16.91 -34.57
C LEU A 93 6.03 -15.72 -33.73
N SER A 94 6.50 -14.65 -34.39
CA SER A 94 6.96 -13.43 -33.71
C SER A 94 5.79 -12.62 -33.14
N ARG A 95 4.61 -12.69 -33.77
CA ARG A 95 3.36 -12.12 -33.24
C ARG A 95 2.91 -12.84 -31.96
N ALA A 96 2.95 -14.17 -31.94
CA ALA A 96 2.62 -14.97 -30.75
C ALA A 96 3.59 -14.71 -29.58
N GLY A 97 4.90 -14.64 -29.85
CA GLY A 97 5.90 -14.31 -28.82
C GLY A 97 5.68 -12.92 -28.20
N SER A 98 5.32 -11.93 -29.03
CA SER A 98 5.03 -10.57 -28.55
C SER A 98 3.76 -10.51 -27.68
N LEU A 99 2.69 -11.23 -28.04
CA LEU A 99 1.45 -11.31 -27.25
C LEU A 99 1.68 -11.93 -25.87
N ILE A 100 2.54 -12.95 -25.78
CA ILE A 100 2.93 -13.55 -24.50
C ILE A 100 3.68 -12.54 -23.64
N LEU A 101 4.61 -11.76 -24.23
CA LEU A 101 5.31 -10.69 -23.53
C LEU A 101 4.36 -9.58 -23.06
N TYR A 102 3.34 -9.21 -23.85
CA TYR A 102 2.29 -8.27 -23.42
C TYR A 102 1.43 -8.82 -22.29
N ALA A 103 1.02 -10.08 -22.38
CA ALA A 103 0.28 -10.74 -21.31
C ALA A 103 1.13 -10.79 -20.04
N MET A 104 2.42 -11.09 -20.15
CA MET A 104 3.34 -11.13 -19.03
C MET A 104 3.60 -9.73 -18.46
N ALA A 105 3.75 -8.70 -19.28
CA ALA A 105 3.91 -7.31 -18.84
C ALA A 105 2.63 -6.76 -18.19
N ALA A 106 1.45 -7.09 -18.73
CA ALA A 106 0.16 -6.74 -18.14
C ALA A 106 -0.07 -7.47 -16.82
N VAL A 107 0.24 -8.77 -16.76
CA VAL A 107 0.19 -9.57 -15.52
C VAL A 107 1.20 -9.02 -14.51
N MET A 108 2.42 -8.69 -14.92
CA MET A 108 3.44 -8.13 -14.02
C MET A 108 3.05 -6.74 -13.52
N ALA A 109 2.43 -5.90 -14.37
CA ALA A 109 1.85 -4.63 -13.95
C ALA A 109 0.72 -4.84 -12.93
N VAL A 110 -0.20 -5.77 -13.17
CA VAL A 110 -1.32 -6.11 -12.27
C VAL A 110 -0.82 -6.73 -10.95
N LEU A 111 0.15 -7.63 -10.98
CA LEU A 111 0.74 -8.28 -9.81
C LEU A 111 1.59 -7.29 -8.99
N SER A 112 2.34 -6.40 -9.65
CA SER A 112 3.06 -5.30 -8.99
C SER A 112 2.13 -4.29 -8.33
N HIS A 113 0.84 -4.32 -8.68
CA HIS A 113 -0.21 -3.45 -8.15
C HIS A 113 -0.95 -4.01 -6.93
N GLN A 114 -0.61 -5.21 -6.44
CA GLN A 114 -1.06 -5.64 -5.12
C GLN A 114 -0.12 -5.10 -4.05
N VAL A 115 -0.25 -3.81 -3.72
CA VAL A 115 0.34 -3.26 -2.50
C VAL A 115 -0.77 -2.60 -1.68
N PRO A 116 -0.88 -2.94 -0.38
CA PRO A 116 -1.89 -2.41 0.54
C PRO A 116 -1.88 -0.87 0.53
N GLY A 117 -3.06 -0.29 0.75
CA GLY A 117 -3.26 1.16 0.75
C GLY A 117 -2.30 1.91 1.69
N PRO A 118 -2.22 3.25 1.58
CA PRO A 118 -1.35 4.05 2.43
C PRO A 118 -1.54 3.61 3.88
N THR A 119 -0.47 3.22 4.56
CA THR A 119 -0.48 2.84 5.98
C THR A 119 -0.89 4.07 6.78
N ARG A 120 -2.19 4.32 6.85
CA ARG A 120 -2.75 5.30 7.75
C ARG A 120 -2.35 4.85 9.15
N PRO A 121 -1.97 5.79 10.03
CA PRO A 121 -1.78 5.45 11.42
C PRO A 121 -2.99 4.66 11.91
N SER A 122 -2.76 3.47 12.47
CA SER A 122 -3.87 2.59 12.83
C SER A 122 -4.29 2.83 14.29
N LEU A 123 -5.57 2.66 14.56
CA LEU A 123 -6.13 2.71 15.90
C LEU A 123 -6.77 1.36 16.21
N LEU A 124 -6.22 0.63 17.18
CA LEU A 124 -6.79 -0.63 17.65
C LEU A 124 -7.66 -0.39 18.90
N ILE A 125 -8.97 -0.57 18.80
CA ILE A 125 -9.87 -0.54 19.96
C ILE A 125 -10.27 -1.99 20.31
N ALA A 126 -9.80 -2.47 21.45
CA ALA A 126 -9.86 -3.88 21.80
C ALA A 126 -10.38 -4.11 23.24
N THR A 127 -11.04 -5.25 23.46
CA THR A 127 -11.36 -5.76 24.80
C THR A 127 -11.33 -7.28 24.78
N GLY A 128 -10.94 -7.89 25.92
CA GLY A 128 -11.01 -9.34 26.10
C GLY A 128 -10.11 -10.14 25.15
N LEU A 129 -9.05 -9.53 24.62
CA LEU A 129 -7.96 -10.22 23.94
C LEU A 129 -6.91 -10.63 24.97
N ASP A 130 -6.31 -11.81 24.78
CA ASP A 130 -5.21 -12.24 25.64
C ASP A 130 -4.03 -11.25 25.55
N PRO A 131 -3.36 -10.95 26.68
CA PRO A 131 -2.19 -10.05 26.68
C PRO A 131 -1.10 -10.48 25.70
N ALA A 132 -0.91 -11.79 25.50
CA ALA A 132 0.03 -12.33 24.53
C ALA A 132 -0.36 -11.98 23.08
N ALA A 133 -1.64 -12.13 22.71
CA ALA A 133 -2.13 -11.76 21.38
C ALA A 133 -2.02 -10.24 21.15
N LEU A 134 -2.32 -9.44 22.17
CA LEU A 134 -2.15 -7.99 22.13
C LEU A 134 -0.68 -7.60 21.92
N ARG A 135 0.25 -8.24 22.66
CA ARG A 135 1.70 -8.03 22.50
C ARG A 135 2.14 -8.33 21.07
N THR A 136 1.79 -9.49 20.53
CA THR A 136 2.17 -9.87 19.16
C THR A 136 1.68 -8.86 18.13
N ARG A 137 0.47 -8.31 18.31
CA ARG A 137 -0.09 -7.31 17.40
C ARG A 137 0.61 -5.96 17.51
N LEU A 138 0.94 -5.52 18.72
CA LEU A 138 1.64 -4.24 18.95
C LEU A 138 3.12 -4.31 18.55
N ALA A 139 3.74 -5.49 18.66
CA ALA A 139 5.14 -5.73 18.26
C ALA A 139 5.31 -5.89 16.74
N ALA A 140 4.24 -6.02 15.97
CA ALA A 140 4.32 -6.18 14.52
C ALA A 140 4.96 -4.93 13.87
N PRO A 141 5.85 -5.07 12.87
CA PRO A 141 6.51 -3.94 12.22
C PRO A 141 5.52 -2.94 11.59
N GLU A 142 4.37 -3.43 11.13
CA GLU A 142 3.27 -2.63 10.58
C GLU A 142 2.58 -1.74 11.63
N SER A 143 2.82 -1.98 12.92
CA SER A 143 2.17 -1.31 14.04
C SER A 143 2.97 -0.14 14.64
N ALA A 144 4.05 0.30 13.99
CA ALA A 144 4.94 1.34 14.52
C ALA A 144 4.23 2.68 14.84
N ASP A 145 3.18 3.03 14.09
CA ASP A 145 2.34 4.23 14.34
C ASP A 145 0.92 3.87 14.82
N THR A 146 0.77 2.69 15.41
CA THR A 146 -0.50 2.22 15.95
C THR A 146 -0.70 2.70 17.38
N VAL A 147 -1.82 3.37 17.62
CA VAL A 147 -2.33 3.63 18.97
C VAL A 147 -3.34 2.55 19.31
N ALA A 148 -3.27 1.98 20.50
CA ALA A 148 -4.24 0.99 20.95
C ALA A 148 -5.00 1.50 22.17
N VAL A 149 -6.30 1.29 22.19
CA VAL A 149 -7.17 1.50 23.37
C VAL A 149 -7.65 0.13 23.79
N TYR A 150 -7.21 -0.33 24.95
CA TYR A 150 -7.57 -1.66 25.46
C TYR A 150 -8.39 -1.57 26.74
N ARG A 151 -9.61 -2.13 26.69
CA ARG A 151 -10.49 -2.22 27.84
C ARG A 151 -10.30 -3.54 28.56
N THR A 152 -10.14 -3.47 29.88
CA THR A 152 -10.03 -4.63 30.78
C THR A 152 -10.77 -4.37 32.09
N ALA A 153 -11.26 -5.42 32.76
CA ALA A 153 -11.83 -5.29 34.10
C ALA A 153 -10.73 -5.02 35.15
N GLN A 154 -9.54 -5.58 34.96
CA GLN A 154 -8.41 -5.46 35.88
C GLN A 154 -7.11 -5.21 35.11
N ALA A 155 -6.26 -4.34 35.65
CA ALA A 155 -4.93 -4.05 35.11
C ALA A 155 -3.90 -5.03 35.65
N THR A 156 -3.58 -6.04 34.86
CA THR A 156 -2.47 -6.97 35.13
C THR A 156 -1.12 -6.29 34.88
N ASP A 157 -0.06 -6.74 35.56
CA ASP A 157 1.29 -6.21 35.36
C ASP A 157 1.78 -6.35 33.91
N GLU A 158 1.40 -7.43 33.21
CA GLU A 158 1.70 -7.59 31.78
C GLU A 158 1.10 -6.49 30.91
N LEU A 159 -0.12 -6.04 31.22
CA LEU A 159 -0.79 -4.97 30.47
C LEU A 159 -0.13 -3.62 30.75
N ARG A 160 0.29 -3.37 31.98
CA ARG A 160 1.05 -2.17 32.36
C ARG A 160 2.41 -2.12 31.66
N ASP A 161 3.08 -3.27 31.54
CA ASP A 161 4.34 -3.41 30.80
C ASP A 161 4.14 -3.22 29.28
N LEU A 162 2.95 -3.49 28.73
CA LEU A 162 2.61 -3.12 27.35
C LEU A 162 2.32 -1.62 27.21
N GLU A 163 1.63 -1.01 28.16
CA GLU A 163 1.38 0.45 28.22
C GLU A 163 2.68 1.25 28.32
N ALA A 164 3.68 0.75 29.05
CA ALA A 164 4.98 1.41 29.16
C ALA A 164 5.83 1.34 27.88
N ARG A 165 5.65 0.28 27.07
CA ARG A 165 6.50 0.00 25.89
C ARG A 165 5.88 0.39 24.56
N TYR A 166 4.55 0.46 24.49
CA TYR A 166 3.81 0.75 23.27
C TYR A 166 2.83 1.91 23.51
N ARG A 167 2.29 2.50 22.44
CA ARG A 167 1.21 3.51 22.55
C ARG A 167 -0.13 2.85 22.87
N LEU A 168 -0.23 2.26 24.06
CA LEU A 168 -1.41 1.57 24.56
C LEU A 168 -2.05 2.41 25.67
N ILE A 169 -3.34 2.70 25.52
CA ILE A 169 -4.16 3.42 26.51
C ILE A 169 -5.03 2.37 27.21
N LEU A 170 -4.77 2.12 28.49
CA LEU A 170 -5.57 1.20 29.29
C LEU A 170 -6.85 1.88 29.82
N VAL A 171 -7.99 1.24 29.56
CA VAL A 171 -9.29 1.60 30.11
C VAL A 171 -9.70 0.51 31.08
N VAL A 172 -9.45 0.75 32.37
CA VAL A 172 -9.71 -0.21 33.45
C VAL A 172 -11.09 0.03 34.05
N GLY A 173 -11.90 -1.02 34.11
CA GLY A 173 -13.18 -1.02 34.82
C GLY A 173 -14.21 -1.97 34.21
N GLU A 174 -15.31 -2.16 34.92
CA GLU A 174 -16.42 -3.02 34.49
C GLU A 174 -17.12 -2.50 33.24
N GLU A 175 -17.77 -3.38 32.47
CA GLU A 175 -18.34 -3.03 31.15
C GLU A 175 -19.48 -2.01 31.30
N HIS A 176 -20.16 -2.08 32.44
CA HIS A 176 -21.27 -1.20 32.79
C HIS A 176 -20.84 0.04 33.57
N ASP A 177 -19.55 0.19 33.90
CA ASP A 177 -19.04 1.35 34.62
C ASP A 177 -19.22 2.62 33.76
N PRO A 178 -19.89 3.66 34.28
CA PRO A 178 -20.05 4.93 33.57
C PRO A 178 -18.71 5.56 33.15
N ARG A 179 -17.63 5.39 33.94
CA ARG A 179 -16.30 5.95 33.63
C ARG A 179 -15.66 5.30 32.40
N VAL A 180 -15.80 3.98 32.28
CA VAL A 180 -15.32 3.21 31.11
C VAL A 180 -16.09 3.62 29.87
N LYS A 181 -17.43 3.74 29.99
CA LYS A 181 -18.29 4.22 28.90
C LYS A 181 -17.94 5.64 28.48
N GLU A 182 -17.64 6.54 29.41
CA GLU A 182 -17.24 7.90 29.06
C GLU A 182 -15.94 7.93 28.25
N ARG A 183 -14.92 7.17 28.65
CA ARG A 183 -13.64 7.10 27.92
C ARG A 183 -13.77 6.47 26.53
N LEU A 184 -14.66 5.49 26.37
CA LEU A 184 -14.94 4.84 25.07
C LEU A 184 -16.03 5.56 24.25
N SER A 185 -16.61 6.64 24.78
CA SER A 185 -17.57 7.46 24.06
C SER A 185 -16.88 8.27 22.97
N ALA A 186 -17.67 8.86 22.06
CA ALA A 186 -17.13 9.75 21.03
C ALA A 186 -16.26 10.86 21.62
N SER A 187 -16.75 11.54 22.67
CA SER A 187 -16.03 12.61 23.35
C SER A 187 -14.78 12.12 24.05
N GLY A 188 -14.82 10.94 24.68
CA GLY A 188 -13.67 10.34 25.33
C GLY A 188 -12.56 9.98 24.34
N LEU A 189 -12.93 9.28 23.26
CA LEU A 189 -12.00 8.90 22.20
C LEU A 189 -11.38 10.11 21.51
N SER A 190 -12.15 11.17 21.24
CA SER A 190 -11.62 12.40 20.64
C SER A 190 -10.69 13.18 21.56
N ARG A 191 -10.83 13.06 22.89
CA ARG A 191 -9.91 13.69 23.86
C ARG A 191 -8.60 12.93 23.97
N GLU A 192 -8.67 11.60 24.01
CA GLU A 192 -7.50 10.72 24.11
C GLU A 192 -6.72 10.68 22.78
N ILE A 193 -7.43 10.75 21.65
CA ILE A 193 -6.86 10.60 20.30
C ILE A 193 -7.46 11.69 19.39
N PRO A 194 -6.84 12.90 19.35
CA PRO A 194 -7.37 14.03 18.59
C PRO A 194 -7.40 13.79 17.07
N ASP A 195 -6.49 12.96 16.56
CA ASP A 195 -6.33 12.62 15.15
C ASP A 195 -7.10 11.36 14.73
N ILE A 196 -8.08 10.91 15.52
CA ILE A 196 -8.85 9.68 15.28
C ILE A 196 -9.55 9.63 13.90
N ALA A 197 -9.92 10.78 13.35
CA ALA A 197 -10.58 10.87 12.04
C ALA A 197 -9.65 10.61 10.84
N GLU A 198 -8.34 10.66 11.06
CA GLU A 198 -7.31 10.41 10.04
C GLU A 198 -6.77 8.97 10.10
N ARG A 199 -7.10 8.24 11.18
CA ARG A 199 -6.61 6.90 11.48
C ARG A 199 -7.51 5.80 10.94
N GLU A 200 -6.92 4.66 10.58
CA GLU A 200 -7.69 3.43 10.30
C GLU A 200 -8.06 2.73 11.60
N VAL A 201 -9.35 2.57 11.86
CA VAL A 201 -9.85 2.06 13.15
C VAL A 201 -10.18 0.58 13.04
N VAL A 202 -9.43 -0.25 13.78
CA VAL A 202 -9.71 -1.68 13.93
C VAL A 202 -10.37 -1.91 15.28
N VAL A 203 -11.58 -2.47 15.28
CA VAL A 203 -12.32 -2.80 16.51
C VAL A 203 -12.36 -4.32 16.69
N ALA A 204 -11.84 -4.80 17.82
CA ALA A 204 -11.81 -6.22 18.18
C ALA A 204 -12.48 -6.46 19.54
N GLY A 205 -13.30 -7.50 19.63
CA GLY A 205 -13.96 -7.88 20.88
C GLY A 205 -15.36 -8.47 20.69
N PRO A 206 -16.12 -8.64 21.78
CA PRO A 206 -17.47 -9.17 21.77
C PRO A 206 -18.44 -8.34 20.91
N PRO A 207 -19.54 -8.94 20.40
CA PRO A 207 -20.51 -8.23 19.57
C PRO A 207 -21.10 -6.97 20.22
N GLN A 208 -21.36 -7.01 21.53
CA GLN A 208 -21.93 -5.89 22.30
C GLN A 208 -20.96 -4.71 22.32
N PHE A 209 -19.68 -4.97 22.64
CA PHE A 209 -18.60 -4.00 22.58
C PHE A 209 -18.45 -3.38 21.18
N LYS A 210 -18.43 -4.20 20.12
CA LYS A 210 -18.34 -3.71 18.74
C LYS A 210 -19.50 -2.79 18.37
N ARG A 211 -20.72 -3.11 18.81
CA ARG A 211 -21.90 -2.27 18.56
C ARG A 211 -21.81 -0.95 19.30
N TYR A 212 -21.33 -0.97 20.54
CA TYR A 212 -21.12 0.23 21.35
C TYR A 212 -20.09 1.18 20.71
N VAL A 213 -18.88 0.66 20.40
CA VAL A 213 -17.80 1.43 19.78
C VAL A 213 -18.21 1.94 18.39
N ARG A 214 -18.94 1.14 17.60
CA ARG A 214 -19.50 1.61 16.31
C ARG A 214 -20.39 2.84 16.49
N GLY A 215 -21.23 2.86 17.54
CA GLY A 215 -22.06 4.00 17.87
C GLY A 215 -21.22 5.25 18.19
N ALA A 216 -20.15 5.09 18.97
CA ALA A 216 -19.22 6.19 19.27
C ALA A 216 -18.51 6.71 18.01
N LEU A 217 -17.92 5.83 17.20
CA LEU A 217 -17.19 6.19 15.98
C LEU A 217 -18.10 6.86 14.93
N SER A 218 -19.37 6.43 14.85
CA SER A 218 -20.33 7.06 13.94
C SER A 218 -20.62 8.54 14.27
N ARG A 219 -20.50 8.93 15.54
CA ARG A 219 -20.67 10.33 15.98
C ARG A 219 -19.45 11.20 15.73
N LEU A 220 -18.27 10.58 15.55
CA LEU A 220 -17.01 11.26 15.21
C LEU A 220 -16.85 11.50 13.71
N ALA A 221 -17.91 11.29 12.91
CA ALA A 221 -17.91 11.44 11.46
C ALA A 221 -16.83 10.61 10.73
N ILE A 222 -16.37 9.52 11.34
CA ILE A 222 -15.36 8.63 10.75
C ILE A 222 -16.00 7.86 9.59
N PRO A 223 -15.45 7.92 8.37
CA PRO A 223 -16.00 7.19 7.23
C PRO A 223 -16.02 5.68 7.48
N ARG A 224 -17.12 5.02 7.11
CA ARG A 224 -17.29 3.57 7.31
C ARG A 224 -16.21 2.73 6.63
N SER A 225 -15.61 3.24 5.54
CA SER A 225 -14.49 2.59 4.85
C SER A 225 -13.23 2.48 5.69
N GLN A 226 -13.09 3.28 6.75
CA GLN A 226 -11.92 3.29 7.64
C GLN A 226 -12.12 2.41 8.89
N ILE A 227 -13.32 1.85 9.08
CA ILE A 227 -13.68 1.11 10.29
C ILE A 227 -13.72 -0.38 9.98
N HIS A 228 -12.79 -1.14 10.54
CA HIS A 228 -12.67 -2.58 10.34
C HIS A 228 -13.04 -3.32 11.63
N PHE A 229 -14.13 -4.09 11.58
CA PHE A 229 -14.54 -4.94 12.70
C PHE A 229 -13.93 -6.33 12.54
N LYS A 230 -13.09 -6.75 13.49
CA LYS A 230 -12.58 -8.12 13.55
C LYS A 230 -13.30 -8.95 14.62
N SER A 231 -13.28 -10.25 14.44
CA SER A 231 -13.80 -11.22 15.43
C SER A 231 -12.67 -11.60 16.37
N ALA A 232 -12.92 -11.74 17.67
CA ALA A 232 -11.90 -12.07 18.67
C ALA A 232 -11.06 -13.32 18.34
N GLN A 233 -11.62 -14.23 17.53
CA GLN A 233 -10.99 -15.49 17.11
C GLN A 233 -10.21 -15.42 15.79
N LYS A 234 -10.24 -14.27 15.10
CA LYS A 234 -9.58 -14.05 13.81
C LYS A 234 -8.96 -12.65 13.82
N VAL A 235 -7.94 -12.46 14.65
CA VAL A 235 -7.10 -11.26 14.70
C VAL A 235 -5.65 -11.66 14.63
#